data_AF-A0A9X9A2B9-F1
#
_entry.id   AF-A0A9X9A2B9-F1
#
_cell.length_a   1.000
_cell.length_b   1.000
_cell.length_c   1.000
_cell.angle_alpha   90.00
_cell.angle_beta   90.00
_cell.angle_gamma   90.00
#
_symmetry.space_group_name_H-M   'P 1'
#
loop_
_entity.id
_entity.type
_entity.pdbx_description
1 polymer ?
#
loop_
_entity_poly.entity_id
_entity_poly.type
_entity_poly.pdbx_seq_one_letter_code
_entity_poly.pdbx_strand_id
1 'polypeptide(L)'
;HILPVLIGDATKCKAAARQLLEKHNVYLQPINSPTVPIGTERFRVNITPNHTEEQIIQLTNALTEVFIAFDIPFLKEEQVIV
;
A
#
# COMPACT_ATOMS: atom_id res chain seq x y z
N HIS A 1 11.31 -7.81 6.50
CA HIS A 1 11.51 -6.39 6.85
C HIS A 1 10.18 -5.66 6.61
N ILE A 2 9.92 -4.54 7.30
CA ILE A 2 8.64 -3.82 7.18
C ILE A 2 8.84 -2.63 6.25
N LEU A 3 8.07 -2.58 5.16
CA LEU A 3 8.05 -1.49 4.18
C LEU A 3 6.79 -0.66 4.35
N PRO A 4 6.88 0.63 4.71
CA PRO A 4 5.74 1.53 4.74
C PRO A 4 5.38 2.00 3.32
N VAL A 5 4.10 1.94 2.96
CA VAL A 5 3.57 2.51 1.70
C VAL A 5 2.58 3.62 2.03
N LEU A 6 2.96 4.86 1.79
CA LEU A 6 2.19 6.05 2.16
C LEU A 6 0.95 6.23 1.26
N ILE A 7 -0.19 6.56 1.86
CA ILE A 7 -1.45 6.88 1.17
C ILE A 7 -1.89 8.30 1.50
N GLY A 8 -1.73 8.72 2.76
CA GLY A 8 -2.00 10.09 3.21
C GLY A 8 -3.47 10.49 3.34
N ASP A 9 -4.40 9.55 3.15
CA ASP A 9 -5.83 9.75 3.37
C ASP A 9 -6.48 8.47 3.90
N ALA A 10 -7.20 8.57 5.02
CA ALA A 10 -7.80 7.42 5.69
C ALA A 10 -8.93 6.74 4.89
N THR A 11 -9.70 7.52 4.13
CA THR A 11 -10.82 7.02 3.32
C THR A 11 -10.28 6.25 2.13
N LYS A 12 -9.32 6.85 1.40
CA LYS A 12 -8.60 6.18 0.31
C LYS A 12 -7.87 4.95 0.79
N CYS A 13 -7.20 5.00 1.94
CA CYS A 13 -6.45 3.85 2.49
C CYS A 13 -7.36 2.65 2.77
N LYS A 14 -8.53 2.86 3.38
CA LYS A 14 -9.51 1.79 3.63
C LYS A 14 -10.11 1.25 2.32
N ALA A 15 -10.45 2.12 1.37
CA ALA A 15 -11.00 1.71 0.09
C ALA A 15 -9.99 0.91 -0.74
N ALA A 16 -8.74 1.36 -0.78
CA ALA A 16 -7.62 0.67 -1.41
C ALA A 16 -7.39 -0.72 -0.80
N ALA A 17 -7.37 -0.83 0.54
CA ALA A 17 -7.25 -2.11 1.23
C ALA A 17 -8.34 -3.11 0.81
N ARG A 18 -9.58 -2.61 0.73
CA ARG A 18 -10.73 -3.43 0.33
C ARG A 18 -10.61 -3.90 -1.12
N GLN A 19 -10.23 -3.02 -2.05
CA GLN A 19 -10.05 -3.38 -3.45
C GLN A 19 -8.89 -4.38 -3.67
N LEU A 20 -7.78 -4.20 -2.95
CA LEU A 20 -6.66 -5.15 -2.97
C LEU A 20 -7.13 -6.55 -2.57
N LEU A 21 -7.95 -6.65 -1.52
CA LEU A 21 -8.46 -7.94 -1.05
C LEU A 21 -9.47 -8.53 -2.04
N GLU A 22 -10.48 -7.77 -2.43
CA GLU A 22 -11.61 -8.26 -3.24
C GLU A 22 -11.21 -8.59 -4.68
N LYS A 23 -10.37 -7.77 -5.31
CA LYS A 23 -10.01 -7.91 -6.74
C LYS A 23 -8.71 -8.65 -6.96
N HIS A 24 -7.72 -8.45 -6.09
CA HIS A 24 -6.36 -8.97 -6.29
C HIS A 24 -6.00 -10.11 -5.33
N ASN A 25 -6.90 -10.46 -4.40
CA ASN A 25 -6.65 -11.43 -3.33
C ASN A 25 -5.39 -11.08 -2.49
N VAL A 26 -5.13 -9.78 -2.33
CA VAL A 26 -3.99 -9.24 -1.56
C VAL A 26 -4.52 -8.59 -0.30
N TYR A 27 -4.12 -9.13 0.86
CA TYR A 27 -4.47 -8.54 2.14
C TYR A 27 -3.36 -7.60 2.64
N LEU A 28 -3.64 -6.29 2.63
CA LEU A 28 -2.82 -5.29 3.32
C LEU A 28 -3.65 -4.55 4.36
N GLN A 29 -3.17 -4.52 5.60
CA GLN A 29 -3.87 -3.84 6.68
C GLN A 29 -3.67 -2.31 6.57
N PRO A 30 -4.74 -1.53 6.44
CA PRO A 30 -4.64 -0.07 6.45
C PRO A 30 -4.35 0.42 7.87
N ILE A 31 -3.35 1.29 8.03
CA ILE A 31 -3.04 1.92 9.31
C ILE A 31 -3.47 3.37 9.27
N ASN A 32 -4.45 3.70 10.10
CA ASN A 32 -5.08 5.00 10.18
C ASN A 32 -4.97 5.59 11.60
N SER A 33 -5.42 6.84 11.77
CA SER A 33 -5.62 7.47 13.09
C SER A 33 -6.50 6.60 14.01
N PRO A 34 -6.21 6.52 15.33
CA PRO A 34 -5.19 7.28 16.09
C PRO A 34 -3.77 6.67 16.07
N THR A 35 -3.57 5.57 15.34
CA THR A 35 -2.28 4.83 15.35
C THR A 35 -1.16 5.59 14.63
N VAL A 36 -1.51 6.37 13.61
CA VAL A 36 -0.61 7.29 12.91
C VAL A 36 -1.25 8.68 12.82
N PRO A 37 -0.46 9.76 12.75
CA PRO A 37 -0.98 11.11 12.52
C PRO A 37 -1.86 11.18 11.27
N ILE A 38 -2.89 12.01 11.32
CA ILE A 38 -3.77 12.28 10.18
C ILE A 38 -2.93 12.82 9.01
N GLY A 39 -3.18 12.33 7.81
CA GLY A 39 -2.40 12.67 6.61
C GLY A 39 -1.15 11.81 6.42
N THR A 40 -0.89 10.85 7.32
CA THR A 40 0.24 9.90 7.23
C THR A 40 -0.22 8.44 7.21
N GLU A 41 -1.48 8.22 6.83
CA GLU A 41 -2.07 6.91 6.65
C GLU A 41 -1.29 6.11 5.61
N ARG A 42 -1.08 4.83 5.91
CA ARG A 42 -0.15 4.00 5.15
C ARG A 42 -0.48 2.52 5.30
N PHE A 43 -0.01 1.72 4.36
CA PHE A 43 0.12 0.28 4.52
C PHE A 43 1.45 -0.07 5.18
N ARG A 44 1.47 -1.16 5.96
CA ARG A 44 2.71 -1.85 6.36
C ARG A 44 2.80 -3.15 5.60
N VAL A 45 3.69 -3.18 4.62
CA VAL A 45 3.98 -4.38 3.84
C VAL A 45 5.08 -5.15 4.55
N ASN A 46 4.82 -6.42 4.90
CA ASN A 46 5.79 -7.29 5.53
C ASN A 46 6.29 -8.31 4.51
N ILE A 47 7.47 -8.07 3.95
CA ILE A 47 8.10 -9.04 3.04
C ILE A 47 8.93 -10.03 3.86
N THR A 48 8.74 -11.32 3.58
CA THR A 48 9.45 -12.44 4.20
C THR A 48 10.13 -13.30 3.12
N PRO A 49 11.17 -14.09 3.46
CA PRO A 49 11.83 -14.99 2.50
C PRO A 49 10.91 -16.02 1.84
N ASN A 50 9.71 -16.26 2.40
CA ASN A 50 8.72 -17.17 1.84
C ASN A 50 7.92 -16.56 0.68
N HIS A 51 8.07 -15.27 0.39
CA HIS A 51 7.45 -14.65 -0.77
C HIS A 51 8.32 -14.86 -2.00
N THR A 52 7.71 -15.37 -3.08
CA THR A 52 8.40 -15.51 -4.37
C THR A 52 8.48 -14.16 -5.10
N GLU A 53 9.39 -14.06 -6.06
CA GLU A 53 9.49 -12.88 -6.93
C GLU A 53 8.17 -12.60 -7.66
N GLU A 54 7.49 -13.64 -8.16
CA GLU A 54 6.19 -13.53 -8.81
C GLU A 54 5.12 -12.91 -7.90
N GLN A 55 5.11 -13.28 -6.61
CA GLN A 55 4.18 -12.71 -5.63
C GLN A 55 4.48 -11.22 -5.37
N ILE A 56 5.76 -10.83 -5.35
CA ILE A 56 6.18 -9.44 -5.19
C ILE A 56 5.76 -8.61 -6.43
N ILE A 57 5.93 -9.16 -7.63
CA ILE A 57 5.48 -8.53 -8.88
C ILE A 57 3.96 -8.39 -8.88
N GLN A 58 3.20 -9.43 -8.51
CA GLN A 58 1.75 -9.37 -8.38
C GLN A 58 1.31 -8.27 -7.42
N LEU A 59 1.96 -8.18 -6.24
CA LEU A 59 1.67 -7.14 -5.26
C LEU A 59 1.91 -5.74 -5.84
N THR A 60 3.03 -5.55 -6.54
CA THR A 60 3.41 -4.26 -7.14
C THR A 60 2.42 -3.81 -8.21
N ASN A 61 1.99 -4.75 -9.07
CA ASN A 61 0.97 -4.49 -10.09
C ASN A 61 -0.38 -4.16 -9.47
N ALA A 62 -0.81 -4.91 -8.44
CA ALA A 62 -2.05 -4.65 -7.72
C ALA A 62 -2.05 -3.27 -7.03
N LEU A 63 -0.96 -2.91 -6.37
CA LEU A 63 -0.78 -1.59 -5.77
C LEU A 63 -0.84 -0.48 -6.81
N THR A 64 -0.18 -0.66 -7.95
CA THR A 64 -0.17 0.32 -9.04
C THR A 64 -1.58 0.57 -9.58
N GLU A 65 -2.34 -0.50 -9.85
CA GLU A 65 -3.72 -0.38 -10.31
C GLU A 65 -4.61 0.36 -9.29
N VAL A 66 -4.50 0.00 -8.02
CA VAL A 66 -5.28 0.60 -6.93
C VAL A 66 -4.91 2.07 -6.73
N PHE A 67 -3.62 2.42 -6.83
CA PHE A 67 -3.18 3.81 -6.74
C PHE A 67 -3.78 4.66 -7.86
N ILE A 68 -3.78 4.16 -9.09
CA ILE A 68 -4.41 4.85 -10.22
C ILE A 68 -5.93 4.96 -10.01
N ALA A 69 -6.59 3.88 -9.59
CA ALA A 69 -8.05 3.85 -9.41
C ALA A 69 -8.57 4.85 -8.36
N PHE A 70 -7.78 5.12 -7.31
CA PHE A 70 -8.14 6.06 -6.23
C PHE A 70 -7.42 7.40 -6.30
N ASP A 71 -6.72 7.68 -7.41
CA ASP A 71 -5.95 8.91 -7.60
C ASP A 71 -5.00 9.16 -6.41
N ILE A 72 -4.23 8.14 -6.05
CA ILE A 72 -3.20 8.20 -5.01
C ILE A 72 -1.89 8.57 -5.70
N PRO A 73 -1.20 9.64 -5.27
CA PRO A 73 0.01 10.10 -5.94
C PRO A 73 1.18 9.14 -5.71
N PHE A 74 1.93 8.87 -6.77
CA PHE A 74 3.24 8.23 -6.67
C PHE A 74 4.29 9.25 -6.24
N LEU A 75 5.19 8.84 -5.34
CA LEU A 75 6.36 9.64 -5.00
C LEU A 75 7.28 9.70 -6.23
N LYS A 76 7.83 10.89 -6.50
CA LYS A 76 8.91 11.05 -7.49
C LYS A 76 10.18 10.43 -6.93
N GLU A 77 11.07 9.93 -7.79
CA GLU A 77 12.31 9.24 -7.40
C GLU A 77 13.16 10.03 -6.39
N GLU A 78 13.15 11.36 -6.45
CA GLU A 78 13.84 12.26 -5.50
C GLU A 78 13.35 12.15 -4.04
N GLN A 79 12.19 11.52 -3.78
CA GLN A 79 11.59 11.37 -2.45
C GLN A 79 11.63 9.93 -1.92
N VAL A 80 12.27 9.00 -2.65
CA VAL A 80 12.43 7.61 -2.22
C VAL A 80 13.59 7.52 -1.23
N ILE A 81 13.28 7.47 0.05
CA ILE A 81 14.26 7.24 1.11
C ILE A 81 14.49 5.72 1.18
N VAL A 82 15.60 5.24 0.61
CA VAL A 82 16.05 3.84 0.71
C VAL A 82 16.89 3.66 1.97
#